data_AF-A0A352JV50-F1
#
_entry.id   AF-A0A352JV50-F1
#
_cell.length_a   1.000
_cell.length_b   1.000
_cell.length_c   1.000
_cell.angle_alpha   90.00
_cell.angle_beta   90.00
_cell.angle_gamma   90.00
#
_symmetry.space_group_name_H-M   'P 1'
#
loop_
_entity.id
_entity.type
_entity.pdbx_description
1 polymer ?
#
loop_
_entity_poly.entity_id
_entity_poly.type
_entity_poly.pdbx_seq_one_letter_code
_entity_poly.pdbx_strand_id
1 'polypeptide(L)'
;MWGLADKIAGRNSHGVWQRLYDNNWMRYSFSAEGGNDIDIGVLNQLEIYGQGRSDYEGFDLTRKVSLSFSWETYADYLYITNSERDPVNHDIIYFWTPDTLDGKVHSNDTIHIMDYDDHPRFKKRVTSTRNAFVPPGNHARFDQGKGPRARIVFPDQATELRNVAGWESGTQGHDSVTQLVLSDDFIYYRKCGRLSGRIHCTPTDIGDQSFPIPPSGVIFVYGKTWVSASRGRHEMMDGAYPESSMTDGTFMSHGLDGQLTIGSADSMIITDNLLYKHSRDDNSVPGHIDSCADVLGLVSENYILITRLARQTIFINAAMAAVRGSITVQGIYDDIENEKQSLFIWGSLAQRNRGIVHITSFANRGFIEKDYHYDFRLMDNPPPHFLRTTREELQFIEPLFGTGIDASGDNGNGSGGSGG
;
A
#
# COMPACT_ATOMS: atom_id res chain seq x y z
N MET A 1 14.14 -13.24 -0.07
CA MET A 1 13.68 -14.62 0.19
C MET A 1 13.94 -15.59 -0.95
N TRP A 2 13.80 -15.18 -2.22
CA TRP A 2 14.03 -16.04 -3.40
C TRP A 2 15.39 -16.75 -3.41
N GLY A 3 16.49 -16.06 -3.07
CA GLY A 3 17.81 -16.71 -2.99
C GLY A 3 17.93 -17.85 -1.95
N LEU A 4 17.13 -17.85 -0.88
CA LEU A 4 17.12 -18.93 0.11
C LEU A 4 16.25 -20.11 -0.36
N ALA A 5 15.08 -19.81 -0.92
CA ALA A 5 14.20 -20.82 -1.51
C ALA A 5 14.83 -21.49 -2.74
N ASP A 6 15.51 -20.73 -3.60
CA ASP A 6 16.24 -21.22 -4.77
C ASP A 6 17.38 -22.15 -4.35
N LYS A 7 18.11 -21.85 -3.27
CA LYS A 7 19.18 -22.72 -2.78
C LYS A 7 18.68 -23.96 -2.06
N ILE A 8 17.59 -23.88 -1.29
CA ILE A 8 16.89 -25.06 -0.73
C ILE A 8 16.39 -25.97 -1.87
N ALA A 9 16.00 -25.39 -3.00
CA ALA A 9 15.57 -26.10 -4.19
C ALA A 9 16.73 -26.46 -5.16
N GLY A 10 18.00 -26.24 -4.80
CA GLY A 10 19.17 -26.60 -5.61
C GLY A 10 19.40 -25.78 -6.88
N ARG A 11 18.84 -24.57 -6.99
CA ARG A 11 18.99 -23.66 -8.14
C ARG A 11 20.12 -22.65 -7.91
N ASN A 12 20.73 -22.18 -8.99
CA ASN A 12 21.79 -21.17 -8.96
C ASN A 12 21.23 -19.81 -8.49
N SER A 13 21.48 -19.46 -7.24
CA SER A 13 21.11 -18.18 -6.66
C SER A 13 21.92 -17.03 -7.28
N HIS A 14 21.27 -15.98 -7.77
CA HIS A 14 21.92 -14.73 -8.15
C HIS A 14 21.63 -13.66 -7.08
N GLY A 15 22.66 -12.97 -6.57
CA GLY A 15 22.51 -11.81 -5.66
C GLY A 15 23.22 -11.93 -4.30
N VAL A 16 22.80 -11.10 -3.32
CA VAL A 16 23.41 -10.88 -1.98
C VAL A 16 23.83 -12.16 -1.24
N TRP A 17 23.13 -13.26 -1.47
CA TRP A 17 23.43 -14.57 -0.88
C TRP A 17 24.73 -15.18 -1.41
N GLN A 18 25.10 -14.94 -2.67
CA GLN A 18 26.32 -15.49 -3.26
C GLN A 18 27.58 -14.95 -2.55
N ARG A 19 27.62 -13.66 -2.20
CA ARG A 19 28.70 -13.08 -1.38
C ARG A 19 28.79 -13.65 0.04
N LEU A 20 27.67 -14.17 0.56
CA LEU A 20 27.63 -14.85 1.86
C LEU A 20 28.10 -16.31 1.75
N TYR A 21 28.25 -16.87 0.54
CA TYR A 21 28.61 -18.26 0.28
C TYR A 21 29.93 -18.45 -0.49
N ASP A 22 30.52 -17.41 -1.05
CA ASP A 22 31.75 -17.48 -1.84
C ASP A 22 33.04 -17.68 -1.01
N ASN A 23 32.94 -17.70 0.33
CA ASN A 23 34.05 -18.01 1.24
C ASN A 23 33.77 -19.29 2.06
N ASN A 24 34.81 -19.96 2.55
CA ASN A 24 34.72 -21.20 3.35
C ASN A 24 33.97 -21.01 4.69
N TRP A 25 32.63 -21.02 4.66
CA TRP A 25 31.78 -20.97 5.86
C TRP A 25 31.48 -22.38 6.37
N MET A 26 31.79 -22.66 7.63
CA MET A 26 31.70 -24.00 8.20
C MET A 26 30.34 -24.30 8.84
N ARG A 27 29.67 -23.29 9.43
CA ARG A 27 28.38 -23.45 10.13
C ARG A 27 27.54 -22.17 10.12
N TYR A 28 26.22 -22.35 10.18
CA TYR A 28 25.26 -21.27 10.41
C TYR A 28 24.27 -21.64 11.52
N SER A 29 23.82 -20.65 12.28
CA SER A 29 22.73 -20.78 13.24
C SER A 29 21.74 -19.62 13.09
N PHE A 30 20.48 -19.89 13.44
CA PHE A 30 19.40 -18.91 13.45
C PHE A 30 19.00 -18.63 14.90
N SER A 31 18.89 -17.37 15.28
CA SER A 31 18.11 -16.97 16.46
C SER A 31 17.01 -16.02 16.00
N ALA A 32 15.77 -16.34 16.39
CA ALA A 32 14.65 -15.44 16.26
C ALA A 32 14.35 -14.89 17.65
N GLU A 33 14.62 -13.60 17.86
CA GLU A 33 14.14 -12.91 19.06
C GLU A 33 12.88 -12.12 18.66
N GLY A 34 11.75 -12.49 19.25
CA GLY A 34 10.53 -11.72 19.15
C GLY A 34 10.66 -10.46 19.99
N GLY A 35 11.14 -9.38 19.39
CA GLY A 35 11.06 -8.06 19.99
C GLY A 35 9.61 -7.58 19.94
N ASN A 36 8.93 -7.58 21.08
CA ASN A 36 7.63 -6.91 21.22
C ASN A 36 7.86 -5.39 21.27
N ASP A 37 8.15 -4.78 20.12
CA ASP A 37 7.91 -3.34 19.98
C ASP A 37 6.43 -3.16 19.62
N ILE A 38 5.63 -2.99 20.67
CA ILE A 38 4.15 -2.89 20.63
C ILE A 38 3.70 -1.79 19.65
N ASP A 39 4.60 -0.84 19.30
CA ASP A 39 4.27 0.32 18.49
C ASP A 39 4.76 0.28 17.03
N ILE A 40 5.51 -0.74 16.58
CA ILE A 40 6.03 -0.87 15.19
C ILE A 40 5.48 -2.14 14.50
N GLY A 41 4.55 -2.85 15.15
CA GLY A 41 4.22 -4.23 14.80
C GLY A 41 5.32 -5.17 15.27
N VAL A 42 5.04 -6.47 15.32
CA VAL A 42 6.05 -7.48 15.72
C VAL A 42 7.21 -7.41 14.73
N LEU A 43 8.29 -6.78 15.16
CA LEU A 43 9.57 -6.77 14.48
C LEU A 43 10.17 -8.15 14.73
N ASN A 44 9.99 -9.06 13.78
CA ASN A 44 10.69 -10.33 13.82
C ASN A 44 12.12 -10.05 13.40
N GLN A 45 13.05 -10.12 14.34
CA GLN A 45 14.47 -10.04 14.05
C GLN A 45 14.98 -11.47 13.85
N LEU A 46 15.33 -11.81 12.61
CA LEU A 46 16.07 -13.02 12.28
C LEU A 46 17.55 -12.67 12.27
N GLU A 47 18.29 -13.21 13.22
CA GLU A 47 19.75 -13.09 13.23
C GLU A 47 20.36 -14.34 12.62
N ILE A 48 21.20 -14.14 11.60
CA ILE A 48 21.96 -15.18 10.94
C ILE A 48 23.42 -15.01 11.36
N TYR A 49 23.96 -16.03 12.01
CA TYR A 49 25.37 -16.10 12.35
C TYR A 49 26.09 -16.96 11.33
N GLY A 50 27.07 -16.41 10.62
CA GLY A 50 28.00 -17.14 9.79
C GLY A 50 29.31 -17.32 10.54
N GLN A 51 29.77 -18.56 10.71
CA GLN A 51 31.12 -18.87 11.20
C GLN A 51 31.96 -19.42 10.05
N GLY A 52 33.04 -18.72 9.73
CA GLY A 52 34.02 -19.11 8.71
C GLY A 52 35.43 -19.01 9.26
N ARG A 53 36.42 -19.50 8.53
CA ARG A 53 37.83 -19.34 8.88
C ARG A 53 38.53 -18.56 7.77
N SER A 54 39.32 -17.56 8.13
CA SER A 54 40.10 -16.79 7.14
C SER A 54 41.24 -17.67 6.62
N ASP A 55 41.26 -17.96 5.33
CA ASP A 55 42.36 -18.70 4.70
C ASP A 55 43.68 -17.90 4.71
N TYR A 56 43.61 -16.56 4.86
CA TYR A 56 44.77 -15.68 4.89
C TYR A 56 45.33 -15.46 6.31
N GLU A 57 44.47 -15.39 7.33
CA GLU A 57 44.89 -15.01 8.68
C GLU A 57 44.79 -16.16 9.70
N GLY A 58 44.21 -17.31 9.34
CA GLY A 58 44.12 -18.50 10.20
C GLY A 58 43.13 -18.39 11.37
N PHE A 59 42.51 -17.24 11.58
CA PHE A 59 41.52 -16.98 12.63
C PHE A 59 40.09 -17.33 12.21
N ASP A 60 39.26 -17.66 13.20
CA ASP A 60 37.82 -17.86 13.04
C ASP A 60 37.12 -16.50 12.92
N LEU A 61 36.33 -16.33 11.85
CA LEU A 61 35.50 -15.17 11.58
C LEU A 61 34.06 -15.50 11.93
N THR A 62 33.48 -14.75 12.86
CA THR A 62 32.03 -14.73 13.07
C THR A 62 31.45 -13.47 12.45
N ARG A 63 30.50 -13.61 11.53
CA ARG A 63 29.70 -12.49 11.00
C ARG A 63 28.26 -12.67 11.42
N LYS A 64 27.61 -11.55 11.77
CA LYS A 64 26.20 -11.49 12.12
C LYS A 64 25.47 -10.68 11.05
N VAL A 65 24.39 -11.24 10.53
CA VAL A 65 23.43 -10.52 9.68
C VAL A 65 22.11 -10.50 10.42
N SER A 66 21.62 -9.32 10.78
CA SER A 66 20.29 -9.15 11.34
C SER A 66 19.30 -8.77 10.24
N LEU A 67 18.22 -9.54 10.13
CA LEU A 67 17.11 -9.31 9.21
C LEU A 67 15.86 -9.01 10.03
N SER A 68 15.44 -7.75 10.02
CA SER A 68 14.20 -7.33 10.65
C SER A 68 13.06 -7.38 9.64
N PHE A 69 12.02 -8.19 9.89
CA PHE A 69 10.82 -8.22 9.06
C PHE A 69 9.55 -8.04 9.90
N SER A 70 8.63 -7.23 9.41
CA SER A 70 7.26 -7.16 9.92
C SER A 70 6.31 -7.75 8.88
N TRP A 71 5.23 -8.37 9.33
CA TRP A 71 4.12 -8.81 8.47
C TRP A 71 3.17 -7.64 8.16
N GLU A 72 3.68 -6.42 8.09
CA GLU A 72 2.84 -5.26 7.82
C GLU A 72 2.52 -5.17 6.33
N THR A 73 1.26 -4.97 6.02
CA THR A 73 0.75 -4.67 4.69
C THR A 73 0.43 -3.18 4.58
N TYR A 74 0.12 -2.75 3.36
CA TYR A 74 -0.35 -1.38 3.13
C TYR A 74 -1.68 -1.14 3.86
N ALA A 75 -2.47 -2.19 4.08
CA ALA A 75 -3.75 -2.14 4.78
C ALA A 75 -3.62 -1.89 6.29
N ASP A 76 -2.41 -1.94 6.88
CA ASP A 76 -2.18 -1.57 8.29
C ASP A 76 -2.21 -0.05 8.53
N TYR A 77 -2.19 0.74 7.46
CA TYR A 77 -2.17 2.18 7.50
C TYR A 77 -3.51 2.73 7.05
N LEU A 78 -4.05 3.70 7.78
CA LEU A 78 -5.10 4.55 7.22
C LEU A 78 -4.53 5.34 6.05
N TYR A 79 -3.30 5.85 6.21
CA TYR A 79 -2.67 6.68 5.21
C TYR A 79 -1.18 6.38 5.09
N ILE A 80 -0.74 6.09 3.87
CA ILE A 80 0.67 5.98 3.52
C ILE A 80 0.95 6.67 2.19
N THR A 81 1.99 7.49 2.14
CA THR A 81 2.48 8.06 0.89
C THR A 81 3.99 7.97 0.72
N ASN A 82 4.45 7.90 -0.54
CA ASN A 82 5.86 8.07 -0.84
C ASN A 82 6.26 9.54 -1.06
N SER A 83 5.33 10.39 -1.48
CA SER A 83 5.54 11.83 -1.75
C SER A 83 4.32 12.62 -1.30
N GLU A 84 4.52 13.70 -0.55
CA GLU A 84 3.44 14.58 -0.06
C GLU A 84 3.08 15.69 -1.06
N ARG A 85 3.49 15.49 -2.32
CA ARG A 85 3.23 16.41 -3.43
C ARG A 85 2.33 15.79 -4.47
N ASP A 86 1.54 16.64 -5.11
CA ASP A 86 0.77 16.21 -6.26
C ASP A 86 1.69 15.91 -7.45
N PRO A 87 1.35 14.92 -8.30
CA PRO A 87 2.23 14.50 -9.38
C PRO A 87 2.19 15.44 -10.60
N VAL A 88 1.25 16.39 -10.68
CA VAL A 88 1.02 17.23 -11.88
C VAL A 88 1.68 18.60 -11.70
N ASN A 89 1.34 19.33 -10.65
CA ASN A 89 1.85 20.68 -10.39
C ASN A 89 3.01 20.69 -9.38
N HIS A 90 3.24 19.57 -8.68
CA HIS A 90 4.19 19.45 -7.57
C HIS A 90 3.87 20.35 -6.36
N ASP A 91 2.61 20.75 -6.23
CA ASP A 91 2.04 21.46 -5.11
C ASP A 91 2.17 20.62 -3.83
N ILE A 92 2.46 21.31 -2.74
CA ILE A 92 2.48 20.72 -1.41
C ILE A 92 1.05 20.64 -0.92
N ILE A 93 0.63 19.44 -0.52
CA ILE A 93 -0.71 19.25 0.04
C ILE A 93 -0.57 19.14 1.55
N TYR A 94 -1.35 19.96 2.26
CA TYR A 94 -1.31 20.07 3.71
C TYR A 94 -2.40 19.20 4.35
N PHE A 95 -2.10 18.60 5.49
CA PHE A 95 -3.14 18.22 6.45
C PHE A 95 -3.64 19.49 7.14
N TRP A 96 -4.94 19.64 7.28
CA TRP A 96 -5.57 20.84 7.83
C TRP A 96 -6.82 20.46 8.62
N THR A 97 -7.29 21.32 9.51
CA THR A 97 -8.57 21.05 10.20
C THR A 97 -9.72 21.04 9.21
N PRO A 98 -10.66 20.09 9.33
CA PRO A 98 -10.90 19.22 10.49
C PRO A 98 -10.31 17.79 10.38
N ASP A 99 -9.27 17.58 9.57
CA ASP A 99 -8.74 16.24 9.30
C ASP A 99 -8.47 15.45 10.61
N THR A 100 -9.20 14.35 10.80
CA THR A 100 -9.02 13.43 11.92
C THR A 100 -8.71 12.05 11.36
N LEU A 101 -7.53 11.54 11.69
CA LEU A 101 -7.04 10.25 11.19
C LEU A 101 -6.98 9.26 12.35
N ASP A 102 -7.77 8.19 12.26
CA ASP A 102 -7.92 7.20 13.35
C ASP A 102 -7.15 5.89 13.14
N GLY A 103 -6.38 5.77 12.06
CA GLY A 103 -5.41 4.70 11.81
C GLY A 103 -3.96 5.20 11.67
N LYS A 104 -3.01 4.27 11.50
CA LYS A 104 -1.58 4.60 11.36
C LYS A 104 -1.35 5.49 10.14
N VAL A 105 -0.39 6.41 10.27
CA VAL A 105 0.02 7.32 9.19
C VAL A 105 1.52 7.19 8.93
N HIS A 106 1.90 7.07 7.66
CA HIS A 106 3.30 7.08 7.25
C HIS A 106 3.53 7.93 6.00
N SER A 107 4.66 8.62 5.96
CA SER A 107 5.13 9.29 4.75
C SER A 107 6.62 9.04 4.54
N ASN A 108 7.02 8.67 3.33
CA ASN A 108 8.46 8.67 3.01
C ASN A 108 9.00 10.12 2.85
N ASP A 109 8.12 11.12 2.83
CA ASP A 109 8.45 12.53 2.67
C ASP A 109 8.15 13.34 3.95
N THR A 110 8.33 14.65 3.87
CA THR A 110 7.96 15.61 4.92
C THR A 110 6.45 15.75 5.01
N ILE A 111 5.88 15.51 6.20
CA ILE A 111 4.44 15.73 6.43
C ILE A 111 4.21 17.23 6.63
N HIS A 112 3.39 17.83 5.77
CA HIS A 112 3.01 19.23 5.83
C HIS A 112 1.66 19.40 6.53
N ILE A 113 1.62 20.30 7.51
CA ILE A 113 0.46 20.65 8.32
C ILE A 113 0.19 22.14 8.14
N MET A 114 -1.06 22.51 7.92
CA MET A 114 -1.48 23.89 7.76
C MET A 114 -1.39 24.63 9.09
N ASP A 115 -0.86 25.85 9.08
CA ASP A 115 -0.63 26.67 10.28
C ASP A 115 -1.87 27.55 10.59
N TYR A 116 -2.89 26.99 11.24
CA TYR A 116 -4.12 27.68 11.67
C TYR A 116 -4.52 27.32 13.10
N ASP A 117 -5.50 28.00 13.71
CA ASP A 117 -5.82 27.83 15.14
C ASP A 117 -6.36 26.45 15.55
N ASP A 118 -7.02 25.74 14.62
CA ASP A 118 -7.48 24.36 14.81
C ASP A 118 -6.62 23.42 13.94
N HIS A 119 -6.25 22.26 14.49
CA HIS A 119 -5.19 21.41 13.93
C HIS A 119 -5.65 19.98 13.69
N PRO A 120 -5.08 19.29 12.68
CA PRO A 120 -5.38 17.89 12.43
C PRO A 120 -5.05 17.02 13.65
N ARG A 121 -5.87 15.99 13.86
CA ARG A 121 -5.70 15.04 14.96
C ARG A 121 -5.39 13.64 14.43
N PHE A 122 -4.25 13.11 14.83
CA PHE A 122 -3.80 11.77 14.55
C PHE A 122 -3.98 10.90 15.81
N LYS A 123 -4.97 10.00 15.78
CA LYS A 123 -5.27 9.16 16.94
C LYS A 123 -4.32 7.98 17.09
N LYS A 124 -3.59 7.62 16.03
CA LYS A 124 -2.59 6.56 16.02
C LYS A 124 -1.21 7.10 15.64
N ARG A 125 -0.20 6.23 15.74
CA ARG A 125 1.19 6.58 15.48
C ARG A 125 1.36 7.17 14.08
N VAL A 126 2.10 8.28 14.02
CA VAL A 126 2.49 8.95 12.78
C VAL A 126 3.99 8.80 12.57
N THR A 127 4.40 8.44 11.36
CA THR A 127 5.83 8.27 11.06
C THR A 127 6.23 8.94 9.76
N SER A 128 7.49 9.40 9.69
CA SER A 128 8.08 9.92 8.46
C SER A 128 9.52 9.48 8.29
N THR A 129 9.95 9.17 7.06
CA THR A 129 11.36 8.84 6.77
C THR A 129 12.27 10.05 6.92
N ARG A 130 11.83 11.23 6.49
CA ARG A 130 12.60 12.48 6.67
C ARG A 130 12.60 12.97 8.11
N ASN A 131 11.78 12.36 8.98
CA ASN A 131 11.51 12.80 10.35
C ASN A 131 11.18 14.30 10.43
N ALA A 132 10.46 14.81 9.42
CA ALA A 132 10.18 16.23 9.27
C ALA A 132 8.66 16.46 9.24
N PHE A 133 8.21 17.34 10.13
CA PHE A 133 6.85 17.84 10.21
C PHE A 133 6.91 19.35 10.08
N VAL A 134 6.28 19.91 9.04
CA VAL A 134 6.37 21.33 8.71
C VAL A 134 4.99 21.99 8.86
N PRO A 135 4.90 23.16 9.50
CA PRO A 135 5.98 23.86 10.18
C PRO A 135 6.40 23.17 11.50
N PRO A 136 7.64 23.39 11.98
CA PRO A 136 8.02 23.02 13.34
C PRO A 136 7.08 23.68 14.36
N GLY A 137 6.75 22.96 15.44
CA GLY A 137 5.83 23.49 16.44
C GLY A 137 4.37 23.58 15.99
N ASN A 138 3.99 22.95 14.87
CA ASN A 138 2.58 22.74 14.53
C ASN A 138 1.81 22.18 15.73
N HIS A 139 0.59 22.64 15.97
CA HIS A 139 -0.20 22.16 17.10
C HIS A 139 -1.07 20.94 16.71
N ALA A 140 -0.66 20.18 15.69
CA ALA A 140 -1.29 18.90 15.40
C ALA A 140 -1.17 17.97 16.61
N ARG A 141 -2.24 17.23 16.85
CA ARG A 141 -2.34 16.33 18.00
C ARG A 141 -1.93 14.92 17.57
N PHE A 142 -0.94 14.36 18.25
CA PHE A 142 -0.42 13.02 18.01
C PHE A 142 -0.69 12.16 19.23
N ASP A 143 -1.88 11.57 19.32
CA ASP A 143 -2.36 10.88 20.53
C ASP A 143 -1.47 9.70 20.92
N GLN A 144 -0.89 9.01 19.93
CA GLN A 144 0.10 7.93 20.10
C GLN A 144 1.52 8.34 19.66
N GLY A 145 1.78 9.65 19.59
CA GLY A 145 3.07 10.20 19.23
C GLY A 145 3.42 10.13 17.74
N LYS A 146 4.57 10.71 17.42
CA LYS A 146 5.16 10.76 16.09
C LYS A 146 6.65 10.42 16.13
N GLY A 147 7.22 9.93 15.04
CA GLY A 147 8.66 9.68 14.99
C GLY A 147 9.20 9.23 13.64
N PRO A 148 10.52 8.99 13.56
CA PRO A 148 11.14 8.46 12.35
C PRO A 148 10.72 7.01 12.11
N ARG A 149 10.68 6.61 10.83
CA ARG A 149 10.57 5.21 10.41
C ARG A 149 11.31 5.01 9.09
N ALA A 150 11.91 3.83 8.91
CA ALA A 150 12.52 3.46 7.64
C ALA A 150 11.53 3.60 6.47
N ARG A 151 12.06 3.91 5.30
CA ARG A 151 11.29 4.09 4.07
C ARG A 151 10.48 2.83 3.76
N ILE A 152 9.20 3.01 3.45
CA ILE A 152 8.35 1.95 2.91
C ILE A 152 8.44 1.99 1.39
N VAL A 153 8.90 0.90 0.78
CA VAL A 153 9.08 0.83 -0.68
C VAL A 153 7.74 0.62 -1.37
N PHE A 154 7.46 1.47 -2.36
CA PHE A 154 6.35 1.32 -3.30
C PHE A 154 6.80 0.50 -4.51
N PRO A 155 6.15 -0.63 -4.82
CA PRO A 155 6.47 -1.37 -6.03
C PRO A 155 6.12 -0.54 -7.26
N ASP A 156 6.79 -0.79 -8.39
CA ASP A 156 6.42 -0.16 -9.66
C ASP A 156 5.26 -0.87 -10.35
N GLN A 157 5.01 -2.13 -10.02
CA GLN A 157 3.96 -2.95 -10.63
C GLN A 157 3.29 -3.84 -9.59
N ALA A 158 2.05 -4.21 -9.84
CA ALA A 158 1.27 -5.12 -9.01
C ALA A 158 1.55 -6.59 -9.41
N THR A 159 2.82 -6.94 -9.63
CA THR A 159 3.26 -8.25 -10.15
C THR A 159 2.82 -9.40 -9.26
N GLU A 160 2.82 -9.22 -7.93
CA GLU A 160 2.36 -10.27 -7.00
C GLU A 160 0.89 -10.62 -7.24
N LEU A 161 0.01 -9.61 -7.38
CA LEU A 161 -1.40 -9.81 -7.68
C LEU A 161 -1.62 -10.47 -9.04
N ARG A 162 -0.88 -10.02 -10.05
CA ARG A 162 -0.95 -10.59 -11.41
C ARG A 162 -0.63 -12.08 -11.41
N ASN A 163 0.40 -12.50 -10.67
CA ASN A 163 0.84 -13.89 -10.64
C ASN A 163 -0.12 -14.84 -9.90
N VAL A 164 -1.02 -14.32 -9.07
CA VAL A 164 -1.97 -15.11 -8.25
C VAL A 164 -3.43 -14.87 -8.65
N ALA A 165 -3.67 -14.10 -9.70
CA ALA A 165 -5.00 -13.76 -10.16
C ALA A 165 -5.77 -15.04 -10.54
N GLY A 166 -6.93 -15.23 -9.93
CA GLY A 166 -7.83 -16.34 -10.26
C GLY A 166 -8.73 -16.01 -11.44
N TRP A 167 -8.80 -14.73 -11.82
CA TRP A 167 -9.45 -14.26 -13.03
C TRP A 167 -8.70 -13.06 -13.60
N GLU A 168 -8.58 -13.04 -14.93
CA GLU A 168 -7.86 -12.00 -15.67
C GLU A 168 -8.67 -11.50 -16.86
N SER A 169 -8.55 -10.21 -17.18
CA SER A 169 -9.23 -9.59 -18.33
C SER A 169 -8.48 -8.36 -18.84
N GLY A 170 -8.95 -7.79 -19.96
CA GLY A 170 -8.41 -6.57 -20.57
C GLY A 170 -7.27 -6.81 -21.55
N THR A 171 -6.72 -5.71 -22.07
CA THR A 171 -5.49 -5.69 -22.86
C THR A 171 -4.60 -4.53 -22.40
N GLN A 172 -3.28 -4.62 -22.58
CA GLN A 172 -2.39 -3.49 -22.29
C GLN A 172 -2.65 -2.24 -23.17
N GLY A 173 -3.58 -2.30 -24.13
CA GLY A 173 -3.99 -1.15 -24.93
C GLY A 173 -4.71 -0.10 -24.09
N HIS A 174 -4.30 1.16 -24.26
CA HIS A 174 -4.83 2.33 -23.53
C HIS A 174 -6.34 2.56 -23.68
N ASP A 175 -6.96 1.95 -24.69
CA ASP A 175 -8.38 2.11 -25.02
C ASP A 175 -9.27 0.99 -24.49
N SER A 176 -8.71 -0.02 -23.82
CA SER A 176 -9.50 -1.09 -23.22
C SER A 176 -9.83 -0.79 -21.75
N VAL A 177 -11.13 -0.83 -21.44
CA VAL A 177 -11.68 -0.66 -20.09
C VAL A 177 -12.42 -1.93 -19.73
N THR A 178 -12.18 -2.49 -18.55
CA THR A 178 -13.05 -3.53 -17.98
C THR A 178 -13.88 -2.90 -16.88
N GLN A 179 -15.21 -2.95 -17.02
CA GLN A 179 -16.10 -2.54 -15.95
C GLN A 179 -16.42 -3.76 -15.08
N LEU A 180 -16.33 -3.58 -13.77
CA LEU A 180 -16.65 -4.54 -12.74
C LEU A 180 -17.73 -3.94 -11.82
N VAL A 181 -18.78 -4.71 -11.56
CA VAL A 181 -19.80 -4.37 -10.56
C VAL A 181 -19.86 -5.52 -9.57
N LEU A 182 -19.59 -5.23 -8.30
CA LEU A 182 -19.58 -6.22 -7.22
C LEU A 182 -20.98 -6.32 -6.64
N SER A 183 -21.54 -7.52 -6.53
CA SER A 183 -22.83 -7.74 -5.88
C SER A 183 -22.88 -9.13 -5.27
N ASP A 184 -23.11 -9.19 -3.97
CA ASP A 184 -23.00 -10.41 -3.18
C ASP A 184 -21.61 -11.04 -3.39
N ASP A 185 -21.55 -12.35 -3.57
CA ASP A 185 -20.35 -13.13 -3.86
C ASP A 185 -20.04 -13.22 -5.37
N PHE A 186 -20.70 -12.40 -6.19
CA PHE A 186 -20.55 -12.36 -7.64
C PHE A 186 -19.95 -11.05 -8.15
N ILE A 187 -19.24 -11.19 -9.27
CA ILE A 187 -18.59 -10.12 -10.01
C ILE A 187 -19.21 -10.06 -11.39
N TYR A 188 -19.95 -8.99 -11.65
CA TYR A 188 -20.54 -8.69 -12.95
C TYR A 188 -19.55 -7.88 -13.76
N TYR A 189 -19.40 -8.20 -15.04
CA TYR A 189 -18.40 -7.52 -15.85
C TYR A 189 -18.76 -7.36 -17.30
N ARG A 190 -18.14 -6.37 -17.93
CA ARG A 190 -18.13 -6.22 -19.39
C ARG A 190 -16.87 -5.52 -19.84
N LYS A 191 -16.51 -5.72 -21.10
CA LYS A 191 -15.36 -5.08 -21.75
C LYS A 191 -15.84 -3.92 -22.58
N CYS A 192 -15.27 -2.75 -22.35
CA CYS A 192 -15.56 -1.54 -23.08
C CYS A 192 -14.33 -1.10 -23.88
N GLY A 193 -14.57 -0.61 -25.09
CA GLY A 193 -13.53 -0.08 -25.97
C GLY A 193 -14.08 1.00 -26.89
N ARG A 194 -13.20 1.80 -27.47
CA ARG A 194 -13.60 2.84 -28.42
C ARG A 194 -13.75 2.24 -29.82
N LEU A 195 -14.94 2.36 -30.41
CA LEU A 195 -15.23 1.99 -31.80
C LEU A 195 -15.87 3.19 -32.50
N SER A 196 -15.26 3.66 -33.60
CA SER A 196 -15.75 4.81 -34.38
C SER A 196 -16.02 6.07 -33.55
N GLY A 197 -15.15 6.35 -32.58
CA GLY A 197 -15.24 7.52 -31.71
C GLY A 197 -16.19 7.38 -30.51
N ARG A 198 -17.03 6.34 -30.46
CA ARG A 198 -17.95 6.03 -29.34
C ARG A 198 -17.40 4.90 -28.48
N ILE A 199 -17.79 4.86 -27.20
CA ILE A 199 -17.48 3.73 -26.32
C ILE A 199 -18.55 2.65 -26.52
N HIS A 200 -18.10 1.44 -26.79
CA HIS A 200 -18.93 0.25 -26.93
C HIS A 200 -18.53 -0.76 -25.87
N CYS A 201 -19.52 -1.31 -25.16
CA CYS A 201 -19.32 -2.33 -24.15
C CYS A 201 -19.94 -3.66 -24.59
N THR A 202 -19.31 -4.77 -24.23
CA THR A 202 -19.77 -6.13 -24.51
C THR A 202 -19.64 -7.00 -23.25
N PRO A 203 -20.73 -7.64 -22.76
CA PRO A 203 -22.12 -7.46 -23.23
C PRO A 203 -22.60 -6.01 -23.08
N THR A 204 -23.71 -5.68 -23.75
CA THR A 204 -24.33 -4.37 -23.64
C THR A 204 -24.81 -4.15 -22.21
N ASP A 205 -25.57 -5.11 -21.66
CA ASP A 205 -26.08 -5.05 -20.30
C ASP A 205 -25.09 -5.70 -19.32
N ILE A 206 -24.73 -4.98 -18.25
CA ILE A 206 -23.76 -5.49 -17.26
C ILE A 206 -24.24 -6.77 -16.55
N GLY A 207 -25.55 -6.99 -16.45
CA GLY A 207 -26.15 -8.15 -15.79
C GLY A 207 -26.01 -9.47 -16.56
N ASP A 208 -25.65 -9.40 -17.84
CA ASP A 208 -25.60 -10.59 -18.72
C ASP A 208 -24.40 -11.50 -18.46
N GLN A 209 -23.37 -10.98 -17.78
CA GLN A 209 -22.14 -11.72 -17.56
C GLN A 209 -21.62 -11.53 -16.14
N SER A 210 -21.46 -12.65 -15.43
CA SER A 210 -20.90 -12.68 -14.07
C SER A 210 -20.06 -13.93 -13.81
N PHE A 211 -19.29 -13.87 -12.74
CA PHE A 211 -18.54 -15.00 -12.18
C PHE A 211 -18.45 -14.85 -10.66
N PRO A 212 -18.34 -15.95 -9.88
CA PRO A 212 -18.15 -15.85 -8.44
C PRO A 212 -16.75 -15.30 -8.10
N ILE A 213 -16.55 -14.82 -6.87
CA ILE A 213 -15.21 -14.44 -6.38
C ILE A 213 -14.24 -15.62 -6.62
N PRO A 214 -13.10 -15.40 -7.31
CA PRO A 214 -12.15 -16.48 -7.57
C PRO A 214 -11.63 -17.09 -6.26
N PRO A 215 -11.28 -18.39 -6.21
CA PRO A 215 -10.75 -19.01 -4.99
C PRO A 215 -9.48 -18.36 -4.43
N SER A 216 -8.68 -17.70 -5.28
CA SER A 216 -7.51 -16.92 -4.83
C SER A 216 -7.89 -15.59 -4.17
N GLY A 217 -9.14 -15.16 -4.31
CA GLY A 217 -9.60 -13.83 -3.88
C GLY A 217 -9.01 -12.70 -4.72
N VAL A 218 -8.44 -12.98 -5.90
CA VAL A 218 -7.74 -11.97 -6.72
C VAL A 218 -8.24 -11.92 -8.15
N ILE A 219 -8.53 -10.71 -8.61
CA ILE A 219 -8.82 -10.33 -10.00
C ILE A 219 -7.70 -9.42 -10.49
N PHE A 220 -7.24 -9.60 -11.74
CA PHE A 220 -6.29 -8.68 -12.36
C PHE A 220 -6.75 -8.23 -13.75
N VAL A 221 -6.86 -6.92 -13.96
CA VAL A 221 -7.21 -6.33 -15.25
C VAL A 221 -5.96 -5.75 -15.90
N TYR A 222 -5.59 -6.29 -17.04
CA TYR A 222 -4.59 -5.71 -17.93
C TYR A 222 -5.21 -4.51 -18.64
N GLY A 223 -5.18 -3.32 -18.04
CA GLY A 223 -5.75 -2.10 -18.61
C GLY A 223 -6.52 -1.29 -17.57
N LYS A 224 -7.39 -0.38 -18.04
CA LYS A 224 -8.20 0.46 -17.16
C LYS A 224 -9.34 -0.35 -16.56
N THR A 225 -9.67 -0.05 -15.31
CA THR A 225 -10.75 -0.73 -14.59
C THR A 225 -11.78 0.28 -14.11
N TRP A 226 -13.06 0.03 -14.37
CA TRP A 226 -14.15 0.74 -13.69
C TRP A 226 -14.73 -0.18 -12.62
N VAL A 227 -14.97 0.34 -11.42
CA VAL A 227 -15.46 -0.47 -10.30
C VAL A 227 -16.54 0.25 -9.50
N SER A 228 -17.60 -0.48 -9.14
CA SER A 228 -18.65 -0.04 -8.22
C SER A 228 -19.28 -1.22 -7.46
N ALA A 229 -19.94 -0.92 -6.35
CA ALA A 229 -20.66 -1.88 -5.50
C ALA A 229 -21.78 -1.18 -4.70
N SER A 230 -22.57 -0.32 -5.35
CA SER A 230 -23.63 0.44 -4.68
C SER A 230 -24.84 -0.42 -4.34
N ARG A 231 -25.31 -0.36 -3.10
CA ARG A 231 -26.55 -1.02 -2.68
C ARG A 231 -27.79 -0.30 -3.25
N GLY A 232 -28.67 -1.04 -3.94
CA GLY A 232 -30.05 -0.64 -4.22
C GLY A 232 -30.25 0.51 -5.23
N ARG A 233 -29.39 0.66 -6.24
CA ARG A 233 -29.53 1.71 -7.27
C ARG A 233 -29.38 1.16 -8.69
N HIS A 234 -30.20 1.69 -9.60
CA HIS A 234 -30.30 1.30 -11.01
C HIS A 234 -29.54 2.28 -11.96
N GLU A 235 -29.49 3.57 -11.60
CA GLU A 235 -29.18 4.68 -12.53
C GLU A 235 -27.72 4.79 -13.04
N MET A 236 -26.75 4.04 -12.52
CA MET A 236 -25.33 4.16 -12.93
C MET A 236 -24.60 2.82 -13.14
N MET A 237 -25.29 1.70 -12.90
CA MET A 237 -24.68 0.36 -13.00
C MET A 237 -24.40 -0.04 -14.45
N ASP A 238 -25.18 0.48 -15.39
CA ASP A 238 -25.09 0.09 -16.79
C ASP A 238 -24.20 1.00 -17.65
N GLY A 239 -23.39 1.87 -17.03
CA GLY A 239 -22.13 2.46 -17.53
C GLY A 239 -21.97 2.83 -19.01
N ALA A 240 -23.03 3.09 -19.78
CA ALA A 240 -22.87 3.81 -21.02
C ALA A 240 -22.51 5.24 -20.62
N TYR A 241 -21.46 5.75 -21.23
CA TYR A 241 -20.92 7.09 -21.03
C TYR A 241 -22.07 8.07 -20.71
N PRO A 242 -22.14 8.68 -19.50
CA PRO A 242 -23.39 9.25 -18.99
C PRO A 242 -23.85 10.53 -19.72
N GLU A 243 -23.16 10.93 -20.78
CA GLU A 243 -23.65 11.95 -21.70
C GLU A 243 -24.63 11.38 -22.75
N SER A 244 -24.78 10.04 -22.87
CA SER A 244 -25.59 9.45 -23.95
C SER A 244 -26.39 8.18 -23.61
N SER A 245 -26.31 7.65 -22.39
CA SER A 245 -27.11 6.48 -22.01
C SER A 245 -28.49 6.87 -21.51
N MET A 246 -29.52 6.46 -22.25
CA MET A 246 -30.89 6.35 -21.74
C MET A 246 -31.21 4.91 -21.33
N THR A 247 -30.21 4.07 -21.00
CA THR A 247 -30.48 2.75 -20.42
C THR A 247 -30.78 2.92 -18.94
N ASP A 248 -32.07 2.74 -18.60
CA ASP A 248 -32.53 2.53 -17.23
C ASP A 248 -31.90 1.22 -16.73
N GLY A 249 -30.66 1.29 -16.23
CA GLY A 249 -29.89 0.10 -15.89
C GLY A 249 -30.64 -0.75 -14.87
N THR A 250 -31.19 -1.89 -15.27
CA THR A 250 -32.05 -2.72 -14.41
C THR A 250 -31.28 -3.44 -13.30
N PHE A 251 -29.95 -3.49 -13.41
CA PHE A 251 -29.09 -4.16 -12.45
C PHE A 251 -28.96 -3.35 -11.16
N MET A 252 -29.25 -3.99 -10.02
CA MET A 252 -29.02 -3.43 -8.69
C MET A 252 -27.96 -4.29 -7.97
N SER A 253 -26.86 -3.66 -7.56
CA SER A 253 -25.89 -4.32 -6.69
C SER A 253 -26.39 -4.36 -5.24
N HIS A 254 -25.97 -5.37 -4.50
CA HIS A 254 -26.16 -5.52 -3.06
C HIS A 254 -24.90 -5.27 -2.23
N GLY A 255 -23.84 -4.73 -2.84
CA GLY A 255 -22.51 -4.60 -2.22
C GLY A 255 -21.72 -5.91 -2.27
N LEU A 256 -20.44 -5.87 -1.89
CA LEU A 256 -19.56 -7.06 -1.87
C LEU A 256 -19.82 -7.94 -0.64
N ASP A 257 -19.95 -9.25 -0.83
CA ASP A 257 -20.00 -10.30 0.20
C ASP A 257 -18.77 -11.20 0.03
N GLY A 258 -17.81 -11.14 0.97
CA GLY A 258 -16.56 -11.89 0.94
C GLY A 258 -15.28 -11.05 0.78
N GLN A 259 -14.19 -11.73 0.43
CA GLN A 259 -12.84 -11.15 0.40
C GLN A 259 -12.31 -11.09 -1.02
N LEU A 260 -11.93 -9.89 -1.48
CA LEU A 260 -11.50 -9.68 -2.85
C LEU A 260 -10.40 -8.62 -2.95
N THR A 261 -9.42 -8.85 -3.81
CA THR A 261 -8.48 -7.83 -4.28
C THR A 261 -8.54 -7.70 -5.79
N ILE A 262 -8.69 -6.46 -6.27
CA ILE A 262 -8.75 -6.11 -7.70
C ILE A 262 -7.48 -5.34 -8.06
N GLY A 263 -6.68 -5.91 -8.95
CA GLY A 263 -5.53 -5.27 -9.58
C GLY A 263 -5.87 -4.64 -10.92
N SER A 264 -5.25 -3.52 -11.25
CA SER A 264 -5.32 -2.85 -12.56
C SER A 264 -3.92 -2.46 -13.04
N ALA A 265 -3.56 -2.83 -14.26
CA ALA A 265 -2.28 -2.48 -14.89
C ALA A 265 -2.21 -1.01 -15.36
N ASP A 266 -3.33 -0.28 -15.34
CA ASP A 266 -3.39 1.16 -15.58
C ASP A 266 -4.20 1.80 -14.44
N SER A 267 -5.05 2.78 -14.77
CA SER A 267 -5.85 3.53 -13.82
C SER A 267 -7.15 2.80 -13.51
N MET A 268 -7.51 2.81 -12.24
CA MET A 268 -8.81 2.38 -11.76
C MET A 268 -9.72 3.59 -11.55
N ILE A 269 -10.98 3.48 -11.91
CA ILE A 269 -12.00 4.53 -11.74
C ILE A 269 -13.12 3.97 -10.89
N ILE A 270 -13.35 4.58 -9.74
CA ILE A 270 -14.47 4.31 -8.85
C ILE A 270 -15.66 5.09 -9.40
N THR A 271 -16.67 4.38 -9.89
CA THR A 271 -17.78 4.98 -10.63
C THR A 271 -18.98 5.35 -9.77
N ASP A 272 -19.13 4.72 -8.61
CA ASP A 272 -20.16 4.99 -7.60
C ASP A 272 -19.66 4.46 -6.24
N ASN A 273 -20.53 4.36 -5.23
CA ASN A 273 -20.18 3.77 -3.94
C ASN A 273 -19.55 2.37 -4.07
N LEU A 274 -18.63 2.07 -3.15
CA LEU A 274 -18.06 0.75 -2.95
C LEU A 274 -18.44 0.30 -1.54
N LEU A 275 -19.50 -0.48 -1.41
CA LEU A 275 -20.01 -0.93 -0.12
C LEU A 275 -19.82 -2.42 0.06
N TYR A 276 -19.57 -2.81 1.31
CA TYR A 276 -19.78 -4.20 1.73
C TYR A 276 -21.27 -4.45 1.87
N LYS A 277 -21.70 -5.67 1.58
CA LYS A 277 -23.10 -6.08 1.76
C LYS A 277 -23.54 -5.88 3.20
N HIS A 278 -22.68 -6.27 4.15
CA HIS A 278 -22.91 -6.19 5.58
C HIS A 278 -22.43 -4.87 6.22
N SER A 279 -22.23 -3.80 5.45
CA SER A 279 -22.02 -2.47 6.03
C SER A 279 -23.28 -2.00 6.76
N ARG A 280 -23.12 -1.14 7.77
CA ARG A 280 -24.23 -0.56 8.54
C ARG A 280 -25.17 0.26 7.66
N ASP A 281 -26.31 0.66 8.21
CA ASP A 281 -27.31 1.50 7.51
C ASP A 281 -26.76 2.89 7.13
N ASP A 282 -25.81 3.41 7.92
CA ASP A 282 -25.07 4.64 7.63
C ASP A 282 -23.90 4.43 6.65
N ASN A 283 -23.80 3.24 6.05
CA ASN A 283 -22.72 2.78 5.17
C ASN A 283 -21.34 2.65 5.82
N SER A 284 -21.22 2.89 7.13
CA SER A 284 -19.97 2.64 7.85
C SER A 284 -19.65 1.15 7.96
N VAL A 285 -18.38 0.87 8.19
CA VAL A 285 -17.89 -0.50 8.39
C VAL A 285 -18.07 -0.90 9.87
N PRO A 286 -18.63 -2.08 10.17
CA PRO A 286 -18.70 -2.59 11.53
C PRO A 286 -17.31 -2.73 12.17
N GLY A 287 -17.18 -2.34 13.44
CA GLY A 287 -15.87 -2.27 14.12
C GLY A 287 -15.27 -3.62 14.55
N HIS A 288 -15.93 -4.75 14.32
CA HIS A 288 -15.45 -6.08 14.71
C HIS A 288 -15.61 -7.09 13.57
N ILE A 289 -14.62 -7.95 13.38
CA ILE A 289 -14.60 -8.92 12.26
C ILE A 289 -15.79 -9.89 12.30
N ASP A 290 -16.20 -10.33 13.50
CA ASP A 290 -17.36 -11.22 13.67
C ASP A 290 -18.69 -10.64 13.15
N SER A 291 -18.76 -9.32 12.95
CA SER A 291 -19.96 -8.65 12.44
C SER A 291 -19.96 -8.44 10.92
N CYS A 292 -18.80 -8.52 10.28
CA CYS A 292 -18.64 -8.46 8.83
C CYS A 292 -17.22 -8.93 8.49
N ALA A 293 -17.10 -9.99 7.68
CA ALA A 293 -15.82 -10.49 7.18
C ALA A 293 -15.44 -9.94 5.80
N ASP A 294 -16.31 -9.10 5.23
CA ASP A 294 -16.16 -8.54 3.88
C ASP A 294 -15.00 -7.54 3.86
N VAL A 295 -14.06 -7.74 2.93
CA VAL A 295 -12.90 -6.87 2.71
C VAL A 295 -12.58 -6.73 1.22
N LEU A 296 -12.37 -5.49 0.79
CA LEU A 296 -12.02 -5.16 -0.59
C LEU A 296 -10.65 -4.49 -0.65
N GLY A 297 -9.77 -5.02 -1.48
CA GLY A 297 -8.50 -4.44 -1.85
C GLY A 297 -8.56 -3.89 -3.28
N LEU A 298 -8.14 -2.65 -3.50
CA LEU A 298 -7.97 -2.07 -4.83
C LEU A 298 -6.51 -1.70 -5.03
N VAL A 299 -5.88 -2.22 -6.08
CA VAL A 299 -4.49 -1.91 -6.42
C VAL A 299 -4.41 -1.46 -7.87
N SER A 300 -3.97 -0.22 -8.09
CA SER A 300 -3.73 0.33 -9.42
C SER A 300 -2.25 0.59 -9.63
N GLU A 301 -1.75 0.19 -10.79
CA GLU A 301 -0.40 0.52 -11.25
C GLU A 301 -0.23 1.99 -11.60
N ASN A 302 -1.32 2.76 -11.74
CA ASN A 302 -1.30 4.18 -12.06
C ASN A 302 -2.13 4.98 -11.04
N TYR A 303 -3.31 5.49 -11.41
CA TYR A 303 -4.19 6.26 -10.53
C TYR A 303 -5.41 5.46 -10.06
N ILE A 304 -5.88 5.74 -8.86
CA ILE A 304 -7.26 5.44 -8.46
C ILE A 304 -8.04 6.77 -8.50
N LEU A 305 -9.02 6.85 -9.39
CA LEU A 305 -9.78 8.06 -9.65
C LEU A 305 -11.22 7.89 -9.17
N ILE A 306 -11.74 8.85 -8.41
CA ILE A 306 -13.18 8.95 -8.18
C ILE A 306 -13.76 9.72 -9.38
N THR A 307 -14.73 9.12 -10.07
CA THR A 307 -15.27 9.74 -11.30
C THR A 307 -15.91 11.09 -11.03
N ARG A 308 -15.76 12.03 -11.97
CA ARG A 308 -16.45 13.34 -11.91
C ARG A 308 -17.97 13.19 -11.96
N LEU A 309 -18.43 12.07 -12.49
CA LEU A 309 -19.84 11.76 -12.69
C LEU A 309 -20.47 11.16 -11.41
N ALA A 310 -19.70 11.03 -10.34
CA ALA A 310 -20.13 10.46 -9.10
C ALA A 310 -21.20 11.34 -8.43
N ARG A 311 -21.90 10.73 -7.46
CA ARG A 311 -22.87 11.41 -6.62
C ARG A 311 -22.22 12.54 -5.83
N GLN A 312 -23.08 13.39 -5.27
CA GLN A 312 -22.68 14.43 -4.33
C GLN A 312 -21.99 13.84 -3.08
N THR A 313 -22.40 12.65 -2.65
CA THR A 313 -21.80 11.94 -1.52
C THR A 313 -21.38 10.54 -1.95
N ILE A 314 -20.14 10.17 -1.67
CA ILE A 314 -19.58 8.86 -2.01
C ILE A 314 -19.04 8.16 -0.76
N PHE A 315 -19.33 6.86 -0.67
CA PHE A 315 -18.85 5.97 0.38
C PHE A 315 -17.96 4.89 -0.26
N ILE A 316 -16.75 4.73 0.26
CA ILE A 316 -15.78 3.73 -0.20
C ILE A 316 -15.32 2.88 0.98
N ASN A 317 -15.66 1.59 0.94
CA ASN A 317 -15.24 0.59 1.89
C ASN A 317 -14.18 -0.29 1.21
N ALA A 318 -12.90 0.11 1.30
CA ALA A 318 -11.80 -0.61 0.65
C ALA A 318 -10.43 -0.17 1.19
N ALA A 319 -9.47 -1.10 1.20
CA ALA A 319 -8.05 -0.77 1.21
C ALA A 319 -7.59 -0.46 -0.22
N MET A 320 -6.97 0.70 -0.45
CA MET A 320 -6.65 1.21 -1.77
C MET A 320 -5.17 1.52 -1.90
N ALA A 321 -4.55 1.12 -3.02
CA ALA A 321 -3.15 1.37 -3.31
C ALA A 321 -2.92 1.83 -4.76
N ALA A 322 -2.43 3.06 -4.95
CA ALA A 322 -1.95 3.59 -6.23
C ALA A 322 -0.41 3.56 -6.26
N VAL A 323 0.18 2.50 -6.83
CA VAL A 323 1.60 2.17 -6.61
C VAL A 323 2.58 3.05 -7.38
N ARG A 324 2.15 3.69 -8.49
CA ARG A 324 2.94 4.71 -9.21
C ARG A 324 2.29 6.11 -9.24
N GLY A 325 0.97 6.20 -9.16
CA GLY A 325 0.24 7.45 -9.25
C GLY A 325 -0.31 7.91 -7.90
N SER A 326 -1.57 8.33 -7.92
CA SER A 326 -2.27 8.96 -6.80
C SER A 326 -3.69 8.46 -6.67
N ILE A 327 -4.28 8.67 -5.49
CA ILE A 327 -5.72 8.54 -5.27
C ILE A 327 -6.31 9.95 -5.34
N THR A 328 -7.11 10.26 -6.36
CA THR A 328 -7.58 11.63 -6.67
C THR A 328 -8.96 11.61 -7.35
N VAL A 329 -9.45 12.77 -7.78
CA VAL A 329 -10.72 12.93 -8.50
C VAL A 329 -10.45 13.09 -9.99
N GLN A 330 -11.24 12.42 -10.82
CA GLN A 330 -11.14 12.58 -12.27
C GLN A 330 -11.43 14.03 -12.67
N GLY A 331 -10.56 14.62 -13.49
CA GLY A 331 -10.72 15.99 -13.97
C GLY A 331 -10.47 17.05 -12.90
N ILE A 332 -9.75 16.73 -11.81
CA ILE A 332 -9.41 17.69 -10.76
C ILE A 332 -8.62 18.91 -11.29
N TYR A 333 -7.96 18.77 -12.45
CA TYR A 333 -7.22 19.83 -13.12
C TYR A 333 -7.93 20.41 -14.36
N ASP A 334 -9.12 19.92 -14.71
CA ASP A 334 -9.89 20.40 -15.87
C ASP A 334 -10.60 21.70 -15.54
N ASP A 335 -10.73 22.65 -16.49
CA ASP A 335 -11.42 23.94 -16.25
C ASP A 335 -12.97 23.84 -16.19
N ILE A 336 -13.49 22.72 -15.68
CA ILE A 336 -14.91 22.42 -15.57
C ILE A 336 -15.25 22.27 -14.09
N GLU A 337 -16.23 23.04 -13.62
CA GLU A 337 -16.76 22.92 -12.27
C GLU A 337 -17.32 21.52 -12.02
N ASN A 338 -16.87 20.89 -10.95
CA ASN A 338 -17.26 19.54 -10.56
C ASN A 338 -17.11 19.34 -9.06
N GLU A 339 -17.67 20.28 -8.29
CA GLU A 339 -17.70 20.18 -6.84
C GLU A 339 -18.79 19.19 -6.39
N LYS A 340 -18.42 18.38 -5.39
CA LYS A 340 -19.25 17.38 -4.73
C LYS A 340 -19.27 17.69 -3.23
N GLN A 341 -20.27 17.18 -2.55
CA GLN A 341 -20.44 17.41 -1.11
C GLN A 341 -19.41 16.64 -0.28
N SER A 342 -19.48 15.31 -0.23
CA SER A 342 -18.73 14.55 0.78
C SER A 342 -18.13 13.24 0.25
N LEU A 343 -16.90 12.93 0.69
CA LEU A 343 -16.20 11.68 0.43
C LEU A 343 -15.89 10.98 1.75
N PHE A 344 -16.50 9.81 1.97
CA PHE A 344 -16.28 8.96 3.13
C PHE A 344 -15.50 7.72 2.71
N ILE A 345 -14.36 7.47 3.35
CA ILE A 345 -13.54 6.28 3.09
C ILE A 345 -13.36 5.50 4.39
N TRP A 346 -13.78 4.24 4.39
CA TRP A 346 -13.52 3.27 5.44
C TRP A 346 -12.53 2.23 4.92
N GLY A 347 -11.26 2.34 5.33
CA GLY A 347 -10.23 1.41 4.89
C GLY A 347 -8.83 1.96 5.02
N SER A 348 -8.07 1.88 3.93
CA SER A 348 -6.65 2.23 3.86
C SER A 348 -6.34 2.98 2.57
N LEU A 349 -5.46 3.97 2.65
CA LEU A 349 -5.05 4.82 1.54
C LEU A 349 -3.53 4.74 1.37
N ALA A 350 -3.09 4.08 0.31
CA ALA A 350 -1.69 4.03 -0.08
C ALA A 350 -1.49 4.66 -1.46
N GLN A 351 -0.55 5.59 -1.58
CA GLN A 351 -0.31 6.27 -2.85
C GLN A 351 1.15 6.65 -3.03
N ARG A 352 1.69 6.56 -4.25
CA ARG A 352 3.07 7.00 -4.48
C ARG A 352 3.20 8.52 -4.37
N ASN A 353 2.24 9.25 -4.92
CA ASN A 353 2.15 10.70 -4.83
C ASN A 353 0.81 11.07 -4.22
N ARG A 354 0.78 12.06 -3.34
CA ARG A 354 -0.46 12.51 -2.71
C ARG A 354 -1.39 13.12 -3.76
N GLY A 355 -2.59 12.58 -3.90
CA GLY A 355 -3.60 13.13 -4.79
C GLY A 355 -4.43 14.24 -4.14
N ILE A 356 -4.78 15.24 -4.93
CA ILE A 356 -5.72 16.29 -4.54
C ILE A 356 -7.14 15.71 -4.65
N VAL A 357 -7.96 15.89 -3.62
CA VAL A 357 -9.38 15.47 -3.65
C VAL A 357 -10.35 16.64 -3.67
N HIS A 358 -9.86 17.86 -3.48
CA HIS A 358 -10.63 19.10 -3.57
C HIS A 358 -9.72 20.28 -3.90
N ILE A 359 -10.18 21.16 -4.76
CA ILE A 359 -9.48 22.40 -5.11
C ILE A 359 -10.51 23.50 -5.38
N THR A 360 -10.20 24.71 -4.90
CA THR A 360 -11.04 25.91 -5.08
C THR A 360 -10.40 26.93 -6.01
N SER A 361 -9.13 26.76 -6.40
CA SER A 361 -8.48 27.63 -7.37
C SER A 361 -9.03 27.37 -8.78
N PHE A 362 -9.45 28.44 -9.46
CA PHE A 362 -9.98 28.50 -10.84
C PHE A 362 -11.39 27.94 -11.05
N ALA A 363 -11.68 26.75 -10.51
CA ALA A 363 -13.00 26.14 -10.50
C ALA A 363 -13.12 25.19 -9.30
N ASN A 364 -14.27 25.23 -8.63
CA ASN A 364 -14.55 24.32 -7.52
C ASN A 364 -14.68 22.89 -8.06
N ARG A 365 -13.78 22.01 -7.62
CA ARG A 365 -13.68 20.64 -8.11
C ARG A 365 -13.34 19.69 -6.97
N GLY A 366 -13.88 18.47 -7.03
CA GLY A 366 -13.64 17.46 -6.01
C GLY A 366 -14.65 17.52 -4.86
N PHE A 367 -14.27 17.09 -3.66
CA PHE A 367 -15.19 16.92 -2.53
C PHE A 367 -14.92 17.94 -1.42
N ILE A 368 -15.92 18.77 -1.09
CA ILE A 368 -15.82 19.78 -0.03
C ILE A 368 -15.44 19.13 1.31
N GLU A 369 -16.18 18.09 1.66
CA GLU A 369 -15.98 17.32 2.88
C GLU A 369 -15.27 16.01 2.56
N LYS A 370 -14.29 15.67 3.40
CA LYS A 370 -13.57 14.40 3.33
C LYS A 370 -13.45 13.84 4.74
N ASP A 371 -13.75 12.56 4.88
CA ASP A 371 -13.66 11.84 6.13
C ASP A 371 -13.05 10.45 5.89
N TYR A 372 -11.94 10.19 6.57
CA TYR A 372 -11.13 9.00 6.38
C TYR A 372 -11.07 8.22 7.69
N HIS A 373 -11.69 7.05 7.68
CA HIS A 373 -11.73 6.11 8.80
C HIS A 373 -10.92 4.87 8.47
N TYR A 374 -10.16 4.43 9.45
CA TYR A 374 -9.45 3.17 9.40
C TYR A 374 -10.42 2.02 9.66
N ASP A 375 -10.43 1.06 8.74
CA ASP A 375 -11.07 -0.21 8.97
C ASP A 375 -10.16 -1.09 9.82
N PHE A 376 -10.40 -1.11 11.13
CA PHE A 376 -9.57 -1.84 12.10
C PHE A 376 -9.49 -3.34 11.83
N ARG A 377 -10.43 -3.91 11.06
CA ARG A 377 -10.41 -5.33 10.68
C ARG A 377 -9.26 -5.65 9.72
N LEU A 378 -8.74 -4.66 8.99
CA LEU A 378 -7.64 -4.85 8.04
C LEU A 378 -6.33 -5.32 8.69
N MET A 379 -6.16 -5.12 10.00
CA MET A 379 -5.00 -5.64 10.75
C MET A 379 -5.02 -7.17 10.84
N ASP A 380 -6.21 -7.75 11.04
CA ASP A 380 -6.39 -9.19 11.25
C ASP A 380 -6.88 -9.91 9.99
N ASN A 381 -7.54 -9.18 9.09
CA ASN A 381 -8.16 -9.67 7.87
C ASN A 381 -7.90 -8.72 6.69
N PRO A 382 -6.64 -8.53 6.27
CA PRO A 382 -6.33 -7.72 5.10
C PRO A 382 -6.92 -8.36 3.82
N PRO A 383 -7.15 -7.59 2.74
CA PRO A 383 -7.61 -8.16 1.49
C PRO A 383 -6.64 -9.23 0.97
N PRO A 384 -7.13 -10.28 0.30
CA PRO A 384 -6.30 -11.38 -0.18
C PRO A 384 -5.14 -10.87 -1.04
N HIS A 385 -3.91 -11.27 -0.72
CA HIS A 385 -2.70 -10.86 -1.43
C HIS A 385 -2.46 -9.34 -1.53
N PHE A 386 -3.00 -8.55 -0.60
CA PHE A 386 -2.74 -7.11 -0.59
C PHE A 386 -1.25 -6.78 -0.39
N LEU A 387 -0.83 -5.60 -0.85
CA LEU A 387 0.58 -5.24 -0.92
C LEU A 387 1.25 -5.26 0.45
N ARG A 388 2.41 -5.91 0.53
CA ARG A 388 3.23 -5.95 1.73
C ARG A 388 4.11 -4.72 1.82
N THR A 389 4.28 -4.19 3.02
CA THR A 389 5.33 -3.21 3.27
C THR A 389 6.67 -3.91 3.22
N THR A 390 7.57 -3.38 2.39
CA THR A 390 8.97 -3.76 2.41
C THR A 390 9.77 -2.57 2.89
N ARG A 391 10.74 -2.82 3.77
CA ARG A 391 11.63 -1.79 4.31
C ARG A 391 12.93 -1.80 3.51
N GLU A 392 13.44 -0.61 3.19
CA GLU A 392 14.84 -0.45 2.81
C GLU A 392 15.69 -0.50 4.08
N GLU A 393 16.03 -1.71 4.56
CA GLU A 393 17.03 -1.84 5.63
C GLU A 393 17.91 -3.08 5.42
N LEU A 394 19.10 -2.85 4.86
CA LEU A 394 20.21 -3.80 4.89
C LEU A 394 21.31 -3.18 5.75
N GLN A 395 21.36 -3.52 7.04
CA GLN A 395 22.50 -3.17 7.89
C GLN A 395 23.52 -4.30 7.85
N PHE A 396 24.68 -4.05 7.25
CA PHE A 396 25.85 -4.91 7.41
C PHE A 396 26.59 -4.45 8.67
N ILE A 397 26.58 -5.28 9.71
CA ILE A 397 27.45 -5.07 10.87
C ILE A 397 28.80 -5.67 10.50
N GLU A 398 29.77 -4.83 10.16
CA GLU A 398 31.16 -5.30 10.05
C GLU A 398 31.66 -5.69 11.45
N PRO A 399 32.35 -6.83 11.59
CA PRO A 399 32.87 -7.23 12.89
C PRO A 399 33.87 -6.18 13.39
N LEU A 400 33.66 -5.69 14.61
CA LEU A 400 34.68 -4.97 15.36
C LEU A 400 35.88 -5.91 15.50
N PHE A 401 36.97 -5.64 14.78
CA PHE A 401 38.23 -6.35 14.97
C PHE A 401 38.65 -6.15 16.42
N GLY A 402 38.52 -7.21 17.22
CA GLY A 402 39.11 -7.26 18.55
C GLY A 402 40.61 -7.21 18.38
N THR A 403 41.24 -6.06 18.65
CA THR A 403 42.69 -5.96 18.82
C THR A 403 43.06 -6.68 20.12
N GLY A 404 43.06 -8.01 20.09
CA GLY A 404 43.68 -8.85 21.10
C GLY A 404 45.19 -8.78 20.93
N ILE A 405 45.81 -7.69 21.40
CA ILE A 405 47.24 -7.69 21.67
C ILE A 405 47.43 -8.35 23.03
N ASP A 406 47.49 -9.67 23.03
CA ASP A 406 48.09 -10.44 24.12
C ASP A 406 49.61 -10.24 24.05
N ALA A 407 50.10 -9.19 24.70
CA ALA A 407 51.53 -9.06 25.02
C ALA A 407 51.82 -9.90 26.27
N SER A 408 51.95 -11.21 26.09
CA SER A 408 52.52 -12.09 27.11
C SER A 408 53.65 -12.95 26.53
N GLY A 409 54.83 -12.80 27.14
CA GLY A 409 56.00 -13.67 27.01
C GLY A 409 57.02 -13.24 25.96
N ASP A 410 58.33 -13.43 26.14
CA ASP A 410 59.10 -13.84 27.31
C ASP A 410 60.59 -13.62 26.96
N ASN A 411 61.38 -13.38 28.01
CA ASN A 411 62.84 -13.47 28.19
C ASN A 411 63.82 -13.72 27.02
N GLY A 412 64.85 -12.87 26.97
CA GLY A 412 66.05 -13.04 26.15
C GLY A 412 67.30 -12.38 26.76
N ASN A 413 67.72 -12.90 27.91
CA ASN A 413 69.07 -12.96 28.48
C ASN A 413 70.24 -12.28 27.71
N GLY A 414 70.96 -11.36 28.36
CA GLY A 414 72.23 -10.79 27.87
C GLY A 414 73.11 -10.29 29.01
N SER A 415 74.00 -11.16 29.48
CA SER A 415 75.02 -10.90 30.49
C SER A 415 76.39 -10.61 29.85
N GLY A 416 77.20 -9.79 30.52
CA GLY A 416 78.63 -9.54 30.23
C GLY A 416 78.89 -8.06 29.93
N GLY A 417 79.77 -7.33 30.62
CA GLY A 417 80.76 -7.64 31.64
C GLY A 417 81.52 -6.35 32.02
N SER A 418 82.23 -6.42 33.15
CA SER A 418 83.24 -5.48 33.70
C SER A 418 84.10 -4.77 32.64
N GLY A 419 84.65 -3.58 32.81
CA GLY A 419 85.04 -2.81 33.99
C GLY A 419 86.21 -1.89 33.56
N GLY A 420 86.48 -0.82 34.33
CA GLY A 420 87.58 0.13 34.06
C GLY A 420 87.18 1.57 34.34
#